data_AF-A0A9Q3F1S8-F1
#
_entry.id   AF-A0A9Q3F1S8-F1
#
_cell.length_a   1.000
_cell.length_b   1.000
_cell.length_c   1.000
_cell.angle_alpha   90.00
_cell.angle_beta   90.00
_cell.angle_gamma   90.00
#
_symmetry.space_group_name_H-M   'P 1'
#
loop_
_entity.id
_entity.type
_entity.pdbx_description
1 polymer ?
#
loop_
_entity_poly.entity_id
_entity_poly.type
_entity_poly.pdbx_seq_one_letter_code
_entity_poly.pdbx_strand_id
1 'polypeptide(L)'
;MDLVDYIDGAFIDEPSIPDYRITARLNKAFKAHAIVWYTEMKQIYGRRSWPWQKSQKIQIYSNGTCIWQRTMSFENEKYSVDKDPYEWCLRQSKRHKPIDPQMNNQIRNYKLLKQMPGELENAVKCRCNQSFTLDDIANNLQDLRKRINIGKYSQFEGCSFKEKQPFRVEFKDKPK
;
A
#
# COMPACT_ATOMS: atom_id res chain seq x y z
N MET A 1 2.55 -10.63 2.99
CA MET A 1 1.71 -11.77 2.66
C MET A 1 0.73 -11.92 3.81
N ASP A 2 -0.57 -11.84 3.55
CA ASP A 2 -1.57 -12.12 4.60
C ASP A 2 -1.39 -13.58 5.04
N LEU A 3 -1.50 -13.89 6.34
CA LEU A 3 -1.35 -15.25 6.86
C LEU A 3 -2.36 -16.19 6.20
N VAL A 4 -3.53 -15.69 5.83
CA VAL A 4 -4.56 -16.44 5.11
C VAL A 4 -4.10 -16.74 3.68
N ASP A 5 -3.60 -15.74 2.95
CA ASP A 5 -3.08 -15.92 1.58
C ASP A 5 -1.88 -16.89 1.55
N TYR A 6 -1.00 -16.85 2.56
CA TYR A 6 0.14 -17.78 2.68
C TYR A 6 -0.32 -19.21 2.91
N ILE A 7 -1.32 -19.43 3.76
CA ILE A 7 -1.83 -20.77 4.04
C ILE A 7 -2.61 -21.28 2.83
N ASP A 8 -3.41 -20.46 2.16
CA ASP A 8 -4.10 -20.83 0.92
C ASP A 8 -3.11 -21.20 -0.19
N GLY A 9 -2.01 -20.46 -0.35
CA GLY A 9 -0.92 -20.84 -1.27
C GLY A 9 -0.33 -22.21 -0.93
N ALA A 10 -0.08 -22.48 0.36
CA ALA A 10 0.41 -23.79 0.80
C ALA A 10 -0.58 -24.94 0.56
N PHE A 11 -1.89 -24.66 0.52
CA PHE A 11 -2.92 -25.63 0.13
C PHE A 11 -2.94 -25.90 -1.38
N ILE A 12 -2.65 -24.89 -2.19
CA ILE A 12 -2.60 -25.01 -3.66
C ILE A 12 -1.38 -25.84 -4.08
N ASP A 13 -0.24 -25.62 -3.43
CA ASP A 13 1.02 -26.32 -3.75
C ASP A 13 1.04 -27.78 -3.25
N GLU A 14 0.32 -28.09 -2.17
CA GLU A 14 0.31 -29.44 -1.57
C GLU A 14 -1.09 -29.80 -1.02
N PRO A 15 -2.01 -30.27 -1.88
CA PRO A 15 -3.41 -30.55 -1.50
C PRO A 15 -3.58 -31.70 -0.48
N SER A 16 -2.50 -32.38 -0.11
CA SER A 16 -2.49 -33.52 0.83
C SER A 16 -2.11 -33.12 2.27
N ILE A 17 -1.82 -31.85 2.56
CA ILE A 17 -1.45 -31.44 3.93
C ILE A 17 -2.61 -31.73 4.89
N PRO A 18 -2.40 -32.57 5.92
CA PRO A 18 -3.45 -32.84 6.90
C PRO A 18 -3.73 -31.63 7.80
N ASP A 19 -5.00 -31.42 8.15
CA ASP A 19 -5.48 -30.30 9.00
C ASP A 19 -4.72 -30.13 10.33
N TYR A 20 -4.21 -31.23 10.90
CA TYR A 20 -3.42 -31.17 12.15
C TYR A 20 -2.09 -30.44 11.96
N ARG A 21 -1.44 -30.54 10.78
CA ARG A 21 -0.18 -29.84 10.47
C ARG A 21 -0.42 -28.34 10.30
N ILE A 22 -1.55 -27.96 9.71
CA ILE A 22 -1.96 -26.55 9.57
C ILE A 22 -2.24 -25.95 10.96
N THR A 23 -3.00 -26.65 11.79
CA THR A 23 -3.28 -26.25 13.18
C THR A 23 -1.99 -26.05 13.98
N ALA A 24 -1.00 -26.92 13.81
CA ALA A 24 0.30 -26.78 14.46
C ALA A 24 1.11 -25.57 13.96
N ARG A 25 1.07 -25.29 12.65
CA ARG A 25 1.70 -24.10 12.05
C ARG A 25 1.01 -22.80 12.49
N LEU A 26 -0.32 -22.81 12.60
CA LEU A 26 -1.12 -21.67 13.06
C LEU A 26 -0.73 -21.23 14.48
N ASN A 27 -0.57 -22.17 15.40
CA ASN A 27 -0.09 -21.86 16.76
C ASN A 27 1.24 -21.11 16.77
N LYS A 28 2.14 -21.43 15.82
CA LYS A 28 3.44 -20.73 15.69
C LYS A 28 3.32 -19.40 14.97
N ALA A 29 2.34 -19.25 14.09
CA ALA A 29 2.16 -18.04 13.28
C ALA A 29 1.44 -16.92 14.05
N PHE A 30 0.52 -17.26 14.95
CA PHE A 30 -0.16 -16.27 15.77
C PHE A 30 0.76 -15.67 16.82
N LYS A 31 0.65 -14.36 17.00
CA LYS A 31 1.42 -13.59 17.98
C LYS A 31 0.48 -12.72 18.81
N ALA A 32 0.87 -12.46 20.06
CA ALA A 32 0.14 -11.61 21.00
C ALA A 32 -1.34 -12.00 21.13
N HIS A 33 -2.27 -11.04 21.07
CA HIS A 33 -3.71 -11.27 21.24
C HIS A 33 -4.31 -12.32 20.29
N ALA A 34 -3.69 -12.55 19.12
CA ALA A 34 -4.15 -13.57 18.19
C ALA A 34 -3.97 -15.01 18.71
N ILE A 35 -2.93 -15.27 19.54
CA ILE A 35 -2.73 -16.62 20.11
C ILE A 35 -3.72 -16.91 21.23
N VAL A 36 -4.07 -15.88 22.03
CA VAL A 36 -5.07 -15.96 23.10
C VAL A 36 -6.43 -16.31 22.51
N TRP A 37 -6.88 -15.50 21.54
CA TRP A 37 -8.13 -15.74 20.81
C TRP A 37 -8.16 -17.15 20.18
N TYR A 38 -7.08 -17.58 19.53
CA TYR A 38 -7.04 -18.90 18.90
C TYR A 38 -7.13 -20.04 19.92
N THR A 39 -6.50 -19.87 21.09
CA THR A 39 -6.54 -20.86 22.17
C THR A 39 -7.94 -20.96 22.78
N GLU A 40 -8.60 -19.81 23.03
CA GLU A 40 -9.99 -19.75 23.49
C GLU A 40 -10.95 -20.40 22.49
N MET A 41 -10.83 -20.07 21.20
CA MET A 41 -11.61 -20.72 20.15
C MET A 41 -11.43 -22.24 20.13
N LYS A 42 -10.20 -22.73 20.33
CA LYS A 42 -9.92 -24.16 20.38
C LYS A 42 -10.50 -24.82 21.62
N GLN A 43 -10.57 -24.12 22.75
CA GLN A 43 -11.22 -24.62 23.97
C GLN A 43 -12.73 -24.73 23.80
N ILE A 44 -13.37 -23.72 23.19
CA ILE A 44 -14.83 -23.67 23.02
C ILE A 44 -15.30 -24.66 21.93
N TYR A 45 -14.64 -24.68 20.77
CA TYR A 45 -15.13 -25.39 19.58
C TYR A 45 -14.36 -26.67 19.26
N GLY A 46 -13.26 -26.95 19.96
CA GLY A 46 -12.41 -28.12 19.74
C GLY A 46 -11.52 -28.02 18.50
N ARG A 47 -11.01 -29.17 18.02
CA ARG A 47 -10.23 -29.24 16.77
C ARG A 47 -11.18 -29.27 15.56
N ARG A 48 -11.36 -28.11 14.92
CA ARG A 48 -12.17 -27.96 13.70
C ARG A 48 -11.30 -27.92 12.45
N SER A 49 -11.90 -28.20 11.29
CA SER A 49 -11.19 -28.22 10.02
C SER A 49 -10.69 -26.83 9.60
N TRP A 50 -9.66 -26.78 8.74
CA TRP A 50 -9.12 -25.50 8.25
C TRP A 50 -10.18 -24.60 7.58
N PRO A 51 -11.07 -25.09 6.70
CA PRO A 51 -12.10 -24.25 6.07
C PRO A 51 -12.99 -23.55 7.09
N TRP A 52 -13.34 -24.22 8.20
CA TRP A 52 -14.10 -23.62 9.28
C TRP A 52 -13.28 -22.58 10.06
N GLN A 53 -12.02 -22.90 10.40
CA GLN A 53 -11.14 -21.93 11.07
C GLN A 53 -10.91 -20.68 10.21
N LYS A 54 -10.84 -20.85 8.89
CA LYS A 54 -10.73 -19.77 7.91
C LYS A 54 -11.99 -18.89 7.90
N SER A 55 -13.18 -19.47 7.91
CA SER A 55 -14.42 -18.68 7.93
C SER A 55 -14.56 -17.83 9.19
N GLN A 56 -14.19 -18.38 10.36
CA GLN A 56 -14.18 -17.62 11.63
C GLN A 56 -13.18 -16.46 11.61
N LYS A 57 -11.99 -16.67 11.06
CA LYS A 57 -11.00 -15.61 10.86
C LYS A 57 -11.53 -14.50 9.97
N ILE A 58 -12.10 -14.87 8.82
CA ILE A 58 -12.69 -13.89 7.90
C ILE A 58 -13.76 -13.10 8.64
N GLN A 59 -14.66 -13.75 9.37
CA GLN A 59 -15.72 -13.07 10.12
C GLN A 59 -15.19 -12.01 11.10
N ILE A 60 -14.13 -12.33 11.85
CA ILE A 60 -13.54 -11.38 12.81
C ILE A 60 -12.85 -10.22 12.10
N TYR A 61 -12.05 -10.52 11.08
CA TYR A 61 -11.29 -9.50 10.35
C TYR A 61 -12.13 -8.72 9.33
N SER A 62 -13.35 -9.15 9.06
CA SER A 62 -14.37 -8.47 8.25
C SER A 62 -15.47 -7.83 9.11
N ASN A 63 -15.32 -7.79 10.43
CA ASN A 63 -16.24 -7.04 11.29
C ASN A 63 -16.17 -5.53 10.95
N GLY A 64 -17.31 -4.83 11.03
CA GLY A 64 -17.44 -3.41 10.70
C GLY A 64 -16.45 -2.52 11.46
N THR A 65 -16.18 -2.82 12.73
CA THR A 65 -15.17 -2.10 13.53
C THR A 65 -13.75 -2.27 12.98
N CYS A 66 -13.38 -3.47 12.55
CA CYS A 66 -12.06 -3.74 11.97
C CYS A 66 -11.91 -3.09 10.59
N ILE A 67 -12.96 -3.10 9.77
CA ILE A 67 -13.00 -2.40 8.49
C ILE A 67 -12.83 -0.90 8.72
N TRP A 68 -13.60 -0.32 9.64
CA TRP A 68 -13.52 1.09 10.00
C TRP A 68 -12.10 1.49 10.48
N GLN A 69 -11.50 0.72 11.40
CA GLN A 69 -10.14 0.97 11.87
C GLN A 69 -9.11 0.94 10.74
N ARG A 70 -9.24 0.00 9.79
CA ARG A 70 -8.38 -0.08 8.61
C ARG A 70 -8.59 1.10 7.67
N THR A 71 -9.83 1.51 7.44
CA THR A 71 -10.17 2.71 6.64
C THR A 71 -9.54 3.95 7.25
N MET A 72 -9.74 4.19 8.54
CA MET A 72 -9.12 5.33 9.24
C MET A 72 -7.58 5.28 9.17
N SER A 73 -6.99 4.10 9.34
CA SER A 73 -5.53 3.91 9.25
C SER A 73 -4.99 4.13 7.83
N PHE A 74 -5.81 3.90 6.80
CA PHE A 74 -5.46 4.17 5.41
C PHE A 74 -5.58 5.66 5.10
N GLU A 75 -6.66 6.31 5.53
CA GLU A 75 -6.94 7.72 5.26
C GLU A 75 -6.01 8.69 6.02
N ASN A 76 -5.63 8.32 7.26
CA ASN A 76 -4.77 9.14 8.10
C ASN A 76 -3.29 9.05 7.71
N GLU A 77 -2.84 7.95 7.10
CA GLU A 77 -1.42 7.79 6.75
C GLU A 77 -1.12 8.31 5.35
N LYS A 78 -0.94 9.63 5.25
CA LYS A 78 -0.43 10.27 4.04
C LYS A 78 1.03 9.90 3.76
N TYR A 79 1.41 9.96 2.49
CA TYR A 79 2.81 9.78 2.08
C TYR A 79 3.65 11.00 2.50
N SER A 80 4.87 10.73 2.97
CA SER A 80 5.91 11.74 3.21
C SER A 80 7.19 11.32 2.51
N VAL A 81 7.98 12.30 2.05
CA VAL A 81 9.25 12.11 1.33
C VAL A 81 10.31 11.37 2.16
N ASP A 82 10.17 11.38 3.48
CA ASP A 82 11.09 10.71 4.40
C ASP A 82 10.89 9.19 4.42
N LYS A 83 9.72 8.70 4.00
CA LYS A 83 9.38 7.28 3.99
C LYS A 83 9.97 6.60 2.74
N ASP A 84 10.31 5.33 2.87
CA ASP A 84 10.65 4.51 1.71
C ASP A 84 9.39 4.31 0.82
N PRO A 85 9.45 4.64 -0.47
CA PRO A 85 8.31 4.51 -1.37
C PRO A 85 7.76 3.10 -1.47
N TYR A 86 8.61 2.09 -1.63
CA TYR A 86 8.18 0.70 -1.77
C TYR A 86 7.53 0.22 -0.49
N GLU A 87 8.16 0.47 0.65
CA GLU A 87 7.63 0.06 1.94
C GLU A 87 6.26 0.71 2.21
N TRP A 88 6.11 2.01 1.92
CA TRP A 88 4.85 2.71 2.11
C TRP A 88 3.77 2.18 1.14
N CYS A 89 4.07 2.04 -0.16
CA CYS A 89 3.15 1.50 -1.16
C CYS A 89 2.66 0.10 -0.77
N LEU A 90 3.59 -0.79 -0.37
CA LEU A 90 3.25 -2.15 0.08
C LEU A 90 2.40 -2.13 1.35
N ARG A 91 2.72 -1.27 2.32
CA ARG A 91 1.98 -1.16 3.58
C ARG A 91 0.55 -0.66 3.35
N GLN A 92 0.37 0.39 2.55
CA GLN A 92 -0.94 0.92 2.23
C GLN A 92 -1.78 -0.04 1.39
N SER A 93 -1.17 -0.71 0.41
CA SER A 93 -1.85 -1.74 -0.38
C SER A 93 -2.37 -2.89 0.49
N LYS A 94 -1.56 -3.36 1.46
CA LYS A 94 -1.98 -4.38 2.44
C LYS A 94 -3.12 -3.91 3.34
N ARG A 95 -3.18 -2.62 3.69
CA ARG A 95 -4.29 -2.07 4.50
C ARG A 95 -5.57 -1.92 3.70
N HIS A 96 -5.46 -1.58 2.43
CA HIS A 96 -6.62 -1.37 1.57
C HIS A 96 -7.24 -2.68 1.06
N LYS A 97 -6.43 -3.74 0.83
CA LYS A 97 -6.92 -5.03 0.30
C LYS A 97 -8.11 -5.62 1.08
N PRO A 98 -8.12 -5.62 2.42
CA PRO A 98 -9.23 -6.17 3.20
C PRO A 98 -10.45 -5.25 3.33
N ILE A 99 -10.34 -3.95 3.01
CA ILE A 99 -11.47 -3.00 3.10
C ILE A 99 -12.48 -3.30 2.00
N ASP A 100 -11.98 -3.57 0.79
CA ASP A 100 -12.79 -3.99 -0.35
C ASP A 100 -12.04 -5.05 -1.17
N PRO A 101 -12.32 -6.34 -0.89
CA PRO A 101 -11.67 -7.45 -1.56
C PRO A 101 -12.02 -7.56 -3.05
N GLN A 102 -13.19 -7.10 -3.46
CA GLN A 102 -13.70 -7.20 -4.83
C GLN A 102 -13.26 -6.01 -5.70
N MET A 103 -12.65 -5.00 -5.10
CA MET A 103 -12.13 -3.83 -5.82
C MET A 103 -11.04 -4.19 -6.82
N ASN A 104 -11.19 -3.69 -8.05
CA ASN A 104 -10.16 -3.78 -9.08
C ASN A 104 -8.84 -3.15 -8.59
N ASN A 105 -7.72 -3.82 -8.85
CA ASN A 105 -6.37 -3.34 -8.55
C ASN A 105 -6.08 -1.94 -9.09
N GLN A 106 -6.61 -1.59 -10.27
CA GLN A 106 -6.46 -0.22 -10.81
C GLN A 106 -7.16 0.82 -9.94
N ILE A 107 -8.41 0.56 -9.53
CA ILE A 107 -9.16 1.46 -8.64
C ILE A 107 -8.44 1.60 -7.29
N ARG A 108 -7.89 0.49 -6.78
CA ARG A 108 -7.07 0.50 -5.56
C ARG A 108 -5.82 1.36 -5.70
N ASN A 109 -5.13 1.27 -6.83
CA ASN A 109 -3.96 2.09 -7.13
C ASN A 109 -4.33 3.58 -7.24
N TYR A 110 -5.47 3.93 -7.83
CA TYR A 110 -5.97 5.31 -7.82
C TYR A 110 -6.26 5.82 -6.41
N LYS A 111 -6.87 4.99 -5.55
CA LYS A 111 -7.11 5.35 -4.15
C LYS A 111 -5.81 5.55 -3.37
N LEU A 112 -4.77 4.76 -3.68
CA LEU A 112 -3.44 4.93 -3.10
C LEU A 112 -2.82 6.27 -3.50
N LEU A 113 -2.93 6.66 -4.78
CA LEU A 113 -2.43 7.97 -5.25
C LEU A 113 -3.09 9.15 -4.52
N LYS A 114 -4.39 9.05 -4.19
CA LYS A 114 -5.10 10.07 -3.38
C LYS A 114 -4.59 10.19 -1.93
N GLN A 115 -3.76 9.26 -1.46
CA GLN A 115 -3.09 9.37 -0.15
C GLN A 115 -1.77 10.16 -0.22
N MET A 116 -1.40 10.66 -1.40
CA MET A 116 -0.26 11.53 -1.58
C MET A 116 -0.68 13.01 -1.48
N PRO A 117 0.24 13.92 -1.13
CA PRO A 117 0.03 15.36 -1.29
C PRO A 117 -0.28 15.69 -2.76
N GLY A 118 -1.19 16.63 -3.03
CA GLY A 118 -1.75 16.86 -4.37
C GLY A 118 -0.72 17.15 -5.48
N GLU A 119 0.37 17.85 -5.17
CA GLU A 119 1.47 18.08 -6.11
C GLU A 119 2.18 16.78 -6.50
N LEU A 120 2.42 15.91 -5.51
CA LEU A 120 3.06 14.63 -5.70
C LEU A 120 2.13 13.64 -6.42
N GLU A 121 0.85 13.64 -6.06
CA GLU A 121 -0.19 12.88 -6.76
C GLU A 121 -0.19 13.23 -8.25
N ASN A 122 -0.21 14.52 -8.59
CA ASN A 122 -0.21 14.96 -9.98
C ASN A 122 1.11 14.59 -10.70
N ALA A 123 2.25 14.78 -10.04
CA ALA A 123 3.56 14.44 -10.59
C ALA A 123 3.72 12.95 -10.90
N VAL A 124 3.18 12.07 -10.05
CA VAL A 124 3.17 10.62 -10.29
C VAL A 124 2.18 10.28 -11.40
N LYS A 125 0.95 10.83 -11.38
CA LYS A 125 -0.06 10.58 -12.42
C LYS A 125 0.43 10.95 -13.81
N CYS A 126 1.13 12.08 -13.96
CA CYS A 126 1.69 12.50 -15.25
C CYS A 126 2.77 11.54 -15.79
N ARG A 127 3.35 10.68 -14.93
CA ARG A 127 4.40 9.71 -15.29
C ARG A 127 3.89 8.29 -15.42
N CYS A 128 2.69 8.01 -14.91
CA CYS A 128 2.05 6.71 -15.02
C CYS A 128 1.22 6.62 -16.31
N ASN A 129 1.30 5.48 -16.98
CA ASN A 129 0.39 5.15 -18.09
C ASN A 129 -1.03 4.90 -17.57
N GLN A 130 -2.03 4.82 -18.45
CA GLN A 130 -3.44 4.64 -18.08
C GLN A 130 -3.73 3.32 -17.33
N SER A 131 -2.85 2.32 -17.48
CA SER A 131 -2.78 1.12 -16.64
C SER A 131 -1.42 1.10 -15.96
N PHE A 132 -1.40 1.31 -14.65
CA PHE A 132 -0.16 1.34 -13.86
C PHE A 132 -0.25 0.37 -12.69
N THR A 133 0.87 -0.26 -12.40
CA THR A 133 1.01 -1.22 -11.29
C THR A 133 1.45 -0.51 -10.02
N LEU A 134 1.40 -1.23 -8.89
CA LEU A 134 1.92 -0.71 -7.63
C LEU A 134 3.44 -0.41 -7.73
N ASP A 135 4.17 -1.22 -8.48
CA ASP A 135 5.60 -1.06 -8.69
C ASP A 135 5.91 0.18 -9.53
N ASP A 136 5.08 0.49 -10.54
CA ASP A 136 5.22 1.72 -11.32
C ASP A 136 5.07 2.97 -10.43
N ILE A 137 4.13 2.94 -9.47
CA ILE A 137 3.95 4.03 -8.51
C ILE A 137 5.19 4.16 -7.62
N ALA A 138 5.69 3.04 -7.08
CA ALA A 138 6.86 3.03 -6.20
C ALA A 138 8.13 3.49 -6.91
N ASN A 139 8.36 3.02 -8.15
CA ASN A 139 9.47 3.44 -9.01
C ASN A 139 9.42 4.95 -9.27
N ASN A 140 8.25 5.47 -9.66
CA ASN A 140 8.07 6.90 -9.94
C ASN A 140 8.27 7.78 -8.68
N LEU A 141 7.79 7.33 -7.52
CA LEU A 141 8.03 7.99 -6.24
C LEU A 141 9.51 7.99 -5.86
N GLN A 142 10.21 6.87 -6.08
CA GLN A 142 11.64 6.77 -5.80
C GLN A 142 12.44 7.71 -6.70
N ASP A 143 12.09 7.82 -7.97
CA ASP A 143 12.70 8.77 -8.89
C ASP A 143 12.39 10.22 -8.53
N LEU A 144 11.17 10.53 -8.10
CA LEU A 144 10.80 11.85 -7.59
C LEU A 144 11.60 12.20 -6.34
N ARG A 145 11.71 11.28 -5.38
CA ARG A 145 12.51 11.43 -4.16
C ARG A 145 13.97 11.71 -4.50
N LYS A 146 14.56 10.97 -5.45
CA LYS A 146 15.92 11.23 -5.95
C LYS A 146 16.04 12.64 -6.54
N ARG A 147 15.11 13.06 -7.41
CA ARG A 147 15.15 14.40 -8.03
C ARG A 147 14.99 15.55 -7.02
N ILE A 148 14.10 15.39 -6.04
CA ILE A 148 13.90 16.37 -4.97
C ILE A 148 15.15 16.47 -4.09
N ASN A 149 15.79 15.33 -3.77
CA ASN A 149 17.04 15.32 -3.03
C ASN A 149 18.22 15.84 -3.86
N ILE A 150 18.27 15.58 -5.17
CA ILE A 150 19.25 16.20 -6.08
C ILE A 150 19.10 17.72 -6.05
N GLY A 151 17.88 18.26 -5.98
CA GLY A 151 17.63 19.69 -5.80
C GLY A 151 18.11 20.27 -4.45
N LYS A 152 18.17 19.44 -3.39
CA LYS A 152 18.77 19.81 -2.09
C LYS A 152 20.29 19.73 -2.12
N TYR A 153 20.85 18.75 -2.83
CA TYR A 153 22.31 18.67 -3.06
C TYR A 153 22.79 19.73 -4.05
N SER A 154 21.98 20.20 -5.01
CA SER A 154 22.37 21.28 -5.93
C SER A 154 22.36 22.68 -5.30
N GLN A 155 21.88 22.81 -4.07
CA GLN A 155 22.02 24.05 -3.27
C GLN A 155 23.34 24.10 -2.49
N PHE A 156 24.10 23.01 -2.47
CA PHE A 156 25.47 22.99 -1.94
C PHE A 156 26.42 22.64 -3.08
N GLU A 157 27.21 23.62 -3.48
CA GLU A 157 28.25 23.58 -4.52
C GLU A 157 27.76 23.87 -5.97
N GLY A 158 27.69 25.17 -6.27
CA GLY A 158 28.49 25.65 -7.40
C GLY A 158 27.88 25.65 -8.80
N CYS A 159 26.58 25.90 -8.98
CA CYS A 159 26.08 26.33 -10.31
C CYS A 159 24.97 27.38 -10.20
N SER A 160 25.32 28.62 -10.54
CA SER A 160 24.44 29.76 -10.77
C SER A 160 23.26 29.38 -11.67
N PHE A 161 22.05 29.34 -11.09
CA PHE A 161 20.82 29.36 -11.88
C PHE A 161 20.74 30.72 -12.57
N LYS A 162 20.96 30.77 -13.89
CA LYS A 162 20.63 31.96 -14.67
C LYS A 162 19.12 32.17 -14.54
N GLU A 163 18.73 33.22 -13.84
CA GLU A 163 17.36 33.74 -13.88
C GLU A 163 16.97 33.90 -15.35
N LYS A 164 15.92 33.19 -15.78
CA LYS A 164 15.30 33.47 -17.08
C LYS A 164 14.64 34.83 -16.95
N GLN A 165 15.17 35.83 -17.64
CA GLN A 165 14.52 37.13 -17.75
C GLN A 165 13.09 36.95 -18.28
N PRO A 166 12.10 37.69 -17.73
CA PRO A 166 10.74 37.65 -18.25
C PRO A 166 10.73 38.20 -19.69
N PHE A 167 10.09 37.44 -20.59
CA PHE A 167 9.87 37.82 -21.98
C PHE A 167 9.06 39.13 -22.04
N ARG A 168 9.72 40.24 -22.37
CA ARG A 168 9.07 41.53 -22.65
C ARG A 168 8.65 41.54 -24.11
N VAL A 169 7.35 41.52 -24.37
CA VAL A 169 6.78 41.75 -25.70
C VAL A 169 6.83 43.25 -25.98
N GLU A 170 7.72 43.68 -26.87
CA GLU A 170 7.69 45.04 -27.41
C GLU A 170 6.74 45.09 -28.60
N PHE A 171 5.66 45.86 -28.46
CA PHE A 171 4.80 46.23 -29.58
C PHE A 171 5.53 47.29 -30.42
N LYS A 172 5.90 46.96 -31.65
CA LYS A 172 6.37 47.95 -32.62
C LYS A 172 5.18 48.71 -33.17
N ASP A 173 5.10 50.00 -32.85
CA ASP A 173 4.19 50.94 -33.51
C ASP A 173 4.53 51.03 -35.01
N LYS A 174 3.51 50.91 -35.85
CA LYS A 174 3.64 51.10 -37.31
C LYS A 174 3.81 52.59 -37.62
N PRO A 175 4.68 52.98 -38.57
CA PRO A 175 4.75 54.36 -39.02
C PRO A 175 3.55 54.71 -39.90
N LYS A 176 3.16 55.99 -39.83
CA LYS A 176 2.03 56.65 -40.51
C LYS A 176 2.04 56.49 -42.03
#